data_AF-A0A804P3N2-F1
#
_entry.id   AF-A0A804P3N2-F1
#
_cell.length_a   1.000
_cell.length_b   1.000
_cell.length_c   1.000
_cell.angle_alpha   90.00
_cell.angle_beta   90.00
_cell.angle_gamma   90.00
#
_symmetry.space_group_name_H-M   'P 1'
#
loop_
_entity.id
_entity.type
_entity.pdbx_description
1 polymer ?
#
loop_
_entity_poly.entity_id
_entity_poly.type
_entity_poly.pdbx_seq_one_letter_code
_entity_poly.pdbx_strand_id
1 'polypeptide(L)'
;MLPTFVNWSTYGAVTPIQDQGECGSCWAFGVTGLIEAAHFIRNKELIKLSEQHLIDGNNLRNFGCKHGSCSEALDYIMRNGGIINAESYPYKEA
;
A
#
# COMPACT_ATOMS: atom_id res chain seq x y z
N MET A 1 7.25 -26.38 -12.03
CA MET A 1 7.82 -26.52 -10.67
C MET A 1 7.83 -25.14 -10.05
N LEU A 2 7.31 -25.00 -8.83
CA LEU A 2 7.40 -23.77 -8.05
C LEU A 2 8.53 -23.90 -7.02
N PRO A 3 9.16 -22.80 -6.59
CA PRO A 3 10.11 -22.85 -5.47
C PRO A 3 9.43 -23.39 -4.20
N THR A 4 10.14 -24.18 -3.41
CA THR A 4 9.65 -24.71 -2.13
C THR A 4 9.67 -23.67 -1.01
N PHE A 5 10.43 -22.59 -1.19
CA PHE A 5 10.55 -21.49 -0.25
C PHE A 5 10.76 -20.17 -0.99
N VAL A 6 10.00 -19.15 -0.60
CA VAL A 6 10.16 -17.77 -1.08
C VAL A 6 9.94 -16.84 0.11
N ASN A 7 10.89 -15.94 0.34
CA ASN A 7 10.72 -14.85 1.27
C ASN A 7 11.09 -13.52 0.60
N TRP A 8 10.10 -12.73 0.21
CA TRP A 8 10.31 -11.45 -0.48
C TRP A 8 11.08 -10.42 0.35
N SER A 9 11.03 -10.50 1.69
CA SER A 9 11.77 -9.55 2.54
C SER A 9 13.28 -9.76 2.46
N THR A 10 13.77 -10.99 2.28
CA THR A 10 15.20 -11.27 2.10
C THR A 10 15.75 -10.76 0.77
N TYR A 11 14.87 -10.48 -0.19
CA TYR A 11 15.23 -9.88 -1.47
C TYR A 11 15.18 -8.35 -1.46
N GLY A 12 14.74 -7.71 -0.37
CA GLY A 12 14.58 -6.25 -0.28
C GLY A 12 13.24 -5.74 -0.83
N ALA A 13 12.27 -6.61 -1.10
CA ALA A 13 11.00 -6.24 -1.72
C ALA A 13 9.91 -5.82 -0.72
N VAL A 14 10.25 -5.69 0.57
CA VAL A 14 9.28 -5.44 1.64
C VAL A 14 9.81 -4.30 2.51
N THR A 15 9.02 -3.25 2.68
CA THR A 15 9.36 -2.15 3.59
C THR A 15 9.32 -2.61 5.06
N PRO A 16 9.91 -1.86 6.00
CA PRO A 16 9.73 -2.12 7.43
C PRO A 16 8.25 -2.27 7.81
N ILE A 17 7.98 -2.97 8.91
CA ILE A 17 6.63 -3.11 9.46
C ILE A 17 6.10 -1.71 9.81
N GLN A 18 4.81 -1.49 9.53
CA GLN A 18 4.09 -0.24 9.82
C GLN A 18 3.00 -0.49 10.86
N ASP A 19 2.46 0.58 11.44
CA ASP A 19 1.34 0.55 12.38
C ASP A 19 0.17 1.39 11.84
N GLN A 20 -1.02 0.79 11.78
CA GLN A 20 -2.22 1.48 11.32
C GLN A 20 -2.94 2.27 12.43
N GLY A 21 -2.58 2.04 13.70
CA GLY A 21 -3.27 2.58 14.86
C GLY A 21 -4.70 2.05 14.99
N GLU A 22 -5.60 2.88 15.49
CA GLU A 22 -7.03 2.54 15.68
C GLU A 22 -7.86 2.71 14.40
N CYS A 23 -7.24 3.21 13.32
CA CYS A 23 -7.89 3.38 12.03
C CYS A 23 -8.11 2.02 11.34
N GLY A 24 -9.34 1.75 10.85
CA GLY A 24 -9.66 0.59 10.01
C GLY A 24 -9.11 0.69 8.57
N SER A 25 -7.84 1.06 8.42
CA SER A 25 -7.13 1.33 7.17
C SER A 25 -6.28 0.15 6.67
N CYS A 26 -6.42 -1.04 7.24
CA CYS A 26 -5.66 -2.25 6.84
C CYS A 26 -5.68 -2.52 5.32
N TRP A 27 -6.79 -2.18 4.66
CA TRP A 27 -6.94 -2.25 3.20
C TRP A 27 -5.95 -1.37 2.44
N ALA A 28 -5.62 -0.18 2.97
CA ALA A 28 -4.64 0.72 2.40
C ALA A 28 -3.22 0.14 2.56
N PHE A 29 -2.87 -0.31 3.76
CA PHE A 29 -1.58 -0.97 4.05
C PHE A 29 -1.36 -2.23 3.21
N GLY A 30 -2.40 -3.04 3.01
CA GLY A 30 -2.32 -4.23 2.16
C GLY A 30 -2.01 -3.90 0.70
N VAL A 31 -2.60 -2.82 0.16
CA VAL A 31 -2.40 -2.41 -1.24
C VAL A 31 -1.08 -1.68 -1.44
N THR A 32 -0.69 -0.79 -0.52
CA THR A 32 0.64 -0.16 -0.59
C THR A 32 1.72 -1.23 -0.57
N GLY A 33 1.70 -2.15 0.40
CA GLY A 33 2.67 -3.25 0.49
C GLY A 33 2.74 -4.13 -0.77
N LEU A 34 1.59 -4.43 -1.38
CA LEU A 34 1.54 -5.16 -2.66
C LEU A 34 2.24 -4.41 -3.79
N ILE A 35 1.93 -3.11 -3.96
CA ILE A 35 2.47 -2.29 -5.05
C ILE A 35 3.95 -1.99 -4.82
N GLU A 36 4.36 -1.73 -3.59
CA GLU A 36 5.76 -1.57 -3.17
C GLU A 36 6.60 -2.78 -3.60
N ALA A 37 6.13 -4.00 -3.27
CA ALA A 37 6.79 -5.23 -3.66
C ALA A 37 6.82 -5.41 -5.18
N ALA A 38 5.71 -5.16 -5.88
CA ALA A 38 5.64 -5.26 -7.34
C ALA A 38 6.58 -4.25 -8.03
N HIS A 39 6.66 -3.02 -7.52
CA HIS A 39 7.58 -1.99 -7.99
C HIS A 39 9.03 -2.43 -7.81
N PHE A 40 9.39 -2.93 -6.63
CA PHE A 40 10.73 -3.45 -6.37
C PHE A 40 11.09 -4.63 -7.29
N ILE A 41 10.18 -5.59 -7.49
CA ILE A 41 10.43 -6.74 -8.35
C ILE A 41 10.78 -6.29 -9.77
N ARG A 42 10.03 -5.32 -10.31
CA ARG A 42 10.18 -4.78 -11.67
C ARG A 42 11.38 -3.85 -11.82
N ASN A 43 11.55 -2.90 -10.91
CA ASN A 43 12.45 -1.75 -11.07
C ASN A 43 13.70 -1.83 -10.17
N LYS A 44 13.75 -2.79 -9.24
CA LYS A 44 14.81 -2.93 -8.21
C LYS A 44 14.92 -1.71 -7.28
N GLU A 45 13.82 -0.99 -7.13
CA GLU A 45 13.72 0.18 -6.28
C GLU A 45 12.55 0.02 -5.31
N LEU A 46 12.84 0.11 -4.01
CA LEU A 46 11.83 0.02 -2.96
C LEU A 46 11.40 1.44 -2.58
N ILE A 47 10.17 1.81 -2.93
CA ILE A 47 9.59 3.12 -2.63
C ILE A 47 8.44 2.93 -1.67
N LYS A 48 8.50 3.50 -0.47
CA LYS A 48 7.36 3.48 0.47
C LYS A 48 6.23 4.35 -0.07
N LEU A 49 5.03 3.79 -0.21
CA LEU A 49 3.84 4.46 -0.72
C LEU A 49 2.98 5.00 0.42
N SER A 50 2.20 6.04 0.14
CA SER A 50 1.35 6.70 1.13
C SER A 50 0.00 5.99 1.30
N GLU A 51 -0.20 5.35 2.44
CA GLU A 51 -1.52 4.85 2.85
C GLU A 51 -2.52 6.00 3.03
N GLN A 52 -2.05 7.14 3.55
CA GLN A 52 -2.91 8.29 3.81
C GLN A 52 -3.50 8.89 2.53
N HIS A 53 -2.74 8.92 1.45
CA HIS A 53 -3.26 9.34 0.15
C HIS A 53 -4.43 8.45 -0.31
N LEU A 54 -4.40 7.15 -0.01
CA LEU A 54 -5.53 6.26 -0.28
C LEU A 54 -6.71 6.52 0.65
N ILE A 55 -6.44 6.71 1.95
CA ILE A 55 -7.47 6.96 2.97
C ILE A 55 -8.22 8.26 2.69
N ASP A 56 -7.51 9.33 2.30
CA ASP A 56 -8.10 10.64 2.04
C ASP A 56 -8.75 10.71 0.64
N GLY A 57 -8.15 10.08 -0.37
CA GLY A 57 -8.58 10.19 -1.77
C GLY A 57 -9.66 9.20 -2.20
N ASN A 58 -9.69 7.98 -1.64
CA ASN A 58 -10.56 6.89 -2.11
C ASN A 58 -11.89 6.79 -1.34
N ASN A 59 -12.47 7.93 -0.95
CA ASN A 59 -13.62 7.94 -0.03
C ASN A 59 -14.97 7.54 -0.66
N LEU A 60 -15.02 7.34 -1.99
CA LEU A 60 -16.27 6.97 -2.68
C LEU A 60 -16.58 5.48 -2.56
N ARG A 61 -15.56 4.64 -2.44
CA ARG A 61 -15.70 3.17 -2.40
C ARG A 61 -14.97 2.52 -1.24
N ASN A 62 -13.96 3.19 -0.70
CA ASN A 62 -13.41 2.91 0.61
C ASN A 62 -13.85 4.03 1.56
N PHE A 63 -14.04 3.76 2.84
CA PHE A 63 -14.65 4.70 3.79
C PHE A 63 -13.63 5.14 4.84
N GLY A 64 -12.43 5.50 4.37
CA GLY A 64 -11.29 5.87 5.21
C GLY A 64 -11.02 4.84 6.32
N CYS A 65 -11.08 5.29 7.57
CA CYS A 65 -10.87 4.46 8.76
C CYS A 65 -12.03 3.53 9.13
N LYS A 66 -13.17 3.56 8.44
CA LYS A 66 -14.30 2.68 8.79
C LYS A 66 -14.11 1.28 8.22
N HIS A 67 -13.83 1.20 6.92
CA HIS A 67 -13.52 -0.03 6.19
C HIS A 67 -13.15 0.32 4.74
N GLY A 68 -12.61 -0.67 4.04
CA GLY A 68 -12.34 -0.59 2.61
C GLY A 68 -11.97 -1.96 2.05
N SER A 69 -11.70 -2.03 0.76
CA SER A 69 -11.22 -3.24 0.09
C SER A 69 -9.99 -2.92 -0.76
N CYS A 70 -9.10 -3.90 -0.86
CA CYS A 70 -7.91 -3.81 -1.68
C CYS A 70 -8.26 -3.65 -3.17
N SER A 71 -9.34 -4.28 -3.65
CA SER A 71 -9.79 -4.18 -5.04
C SER A 71 -10.21 -2.76 -5.41
N GLU A 72 -10.96 -2.08 -4.55
CA GLU A 72 -11.37 -0.69 -4.79
C GLU A 72 -10.20 0.30 -4.64
N ALA A 73 -9.22 -0.03 -3.79
CA ALA A 73 -7.97 0.72 -3.71
C ALA A 73 -7.14 0.59 -5.00
N LEU A 74 -7.03 -0.61 -5.56
CA LEU A 74 -6.36 -0.82 -6.85
C LEU A 74 -7.10 -0.11 -8.00
N ASP A 75 -8.43 -0.20 -8.08
CA ASP A 75 -9.22 0.52 -9.10
C ASP A 75 -9.03 2.05 -8.99
N TYR A 76 -9.04 2.61 -7.77
CA TYR A 76 -8.75 4.02 -7.54
C TYR A 76 -7.36 4.41 -8.05
N ILE A 77 -6.32 3.65 -7.68
CA ILE A 77 -4.93 3.95 -8.11
C ILE A 77 -4.82 3.92 -9.64
N MET A 78 -5.43 2.93 -10.29
CA MET A 78 -5.46 2.83 -11.75
C MET A 78 -6.18 4.03 -12.39
N ARG A 79 -7.31 4.46 -11.83
CA ARG A 79 -8.09 5.62 -12.34
C ARG A 79 -7.41 6.96 -12.06
N ASN A 80 -6.73 7.08 -10.93
CA ASN A 80 -6.02 8.29 -10.51
C ASN A 80 -4.67 8.47 -11.24
N GLY A 81 -4.23 7.47 -12.00
CA GLY A 81 -2.95 7.48 -12.70
C GLY A 81 -1.74 7.20 -11.80
N GLY A 82 -1.98 6.72 -10.57
CA GLY A 82 -0.92 6.36 -9.62
C GLY A 82 -1.23 6.73 -8.17
N ILE A 83 -0.20 6.55 -7.35
CA ILE A 83 -0.18 6.77 -5.91
C ILE A 83 1.15 7.44 -5.53
N ILE A 84 1.10 8.39 -4.60
CA ILE A 84 2.28 9.13 -4.13
C ILE A 84 3.06 8.35 -3.05
N ASN A 85 4.33 8.70 -2.88
CA ASN A 85 5.17 8.14 -1.82
C ASN A 85 4.79 8.67 -0.42
N ALA A 86 5.17 7.93 0.62
CA ALA A 86 4.89 8.29 2.01
C ALA A 86 5.65 9.53 2.48
N GLU A 87 6.79 9.87 1.86
CA GLU A 87 7.54 11.08 2.18
C GLU A 87 6.75 12.35 1.84
N SER A 88 6.06 12.35 0.69
CA SER A 88 5.28 13.51 0.24
C SER A 88 3.94 13.62 0.93
N TYR A 89 3.37 12.50 1.40
CA TYR A 89 2.10 12.47 2.10
C TYR A 89 2.15 11.47 3.27
N PRO A 90 2.70 11.88 4.43
CA PRO A 90 2.89 10.98 5.56
C PRO A 90 1.57 10.44 6.12
N TYR A 91 1.66 9.27 6.74
CA TYR A 91 0.55 8.71 7.51
C TYR A 91 0.20 9.64 8.67
N LYS A 92 -1.09 9.97 8.80
CA LYS A 92 -1.60 10.73 9.93
C LYS A 92 -2.18 9.67 10.87
N GLU A 93 -1.45 9.36 11.93
CA GLU A 93 -1.96 8.50 13.00
C GLU A 93 -3.36 8.99 13.41
N ALA A 94 -4.31 8.06 13.48
CA ALA A 94 -5.65 8.30 14.02
C ALA A 94 -5.76 7.71 15.42
#